data_AF-B3EP97-F1
#
_entry.id   AF-B3EP97-F1
#
_cell.length_a   1.000
_cell.length_b   1.000
_cell.length_c   1.000
_cell.angle_alpha   90.00
_cell.angle_beta   90.00
_cell.angle_gamma   90.00
#
_symmetry.space_group_name_H-M   'P 1'
#
loop_
_entity.id
_entity.type
_entity.pdbx_description
1 polymer ?
#
loop_
_entity_poly.entity_id
_entity_poly.type
_entity_poly.pdbx_seq_one_letter_code
_entity_poly.pdbx_strand_id
1 'polypeptide(L)'
;MAMEHLLEQGLGTLFAFAAGILACKELIEYIFTKNLPWLSRLARNGVRRIKRVFRNPSKEDGRFLALNFSGHPVLPGQQKAIQNSMGWPKLEVIDVPMGTIAEDENFLKIAILKVDGIDLLPDEWQTFSLVVIPSGYSPLWSALLAEMHGRLGHFPDVVRIRPAPQGEKEKFKVAEILDLRDIRHKARTKR
;
A
#
# COMPACT_ATOMS: atom_id res chain seq x y z
N MET A 1 0.02 18.85 61.52
CA MET A 1 1.42 18.50 61.25
C MET A 1 1.65 17.03 60.90
N ALA A 2 1.69 16.06 61.83
CA ALA A 2 2.04 14.67 61.47
C ALA A 2 1.04 14.01 60.49
N MET A 3 -0.26 14.26 60.69
CA MET A 3 -1.33 13.69 59.85
C MET A 3 -1.43 14.35 58.47
N GLU A 4 -1.17 15.66 58.37
CA GLU A 4 -1.11 16.38 57.08
C GLU A 4 0.09 15.93 56.25
N HIS A 5 1.24 15.71 56.90
CA HIS A 5 2.44 15.23 56.23
C HIS A 5 2.27 13.80 55.68
N LEU A 6 1.57 12.93 56.42
CA LEU A 6 1.20 11.58 55.96
C LEU A 6 0.23 11.62 54.78
N LEU A 7 -0.73 12.56 54.77
CA LEU A 7 -1.66 12.76 53.66
C LEU A 7 -0.98 13.29 52.40
N GLU A 8 -0.06 14.25 52.52
CA GLU A 8 0.72 14.76 51.38
C GLU A 8 1.64 13.70 50.78
N GLN A 9 2.32 12.91 51.62
CA GLN A 9 3.15 11.79 51.16
C GLN A 9 2.32 10.68 50.49
N GLY A 10 1.13 10.39 51.03
CA GLY A 10 0.17 9.45 50.44
C GLY A 10 -0.33 9.92 49.07
N LEU A 11 -0.64 11.22 48.91
CA LEU A 11 -1.04 11.77 47.61
C LEU A 11 0.11 11.73 46.59
N GLY A 12 1.32 12.11 47.00
CA GLY A 12 2.50 12.11 46.13
C GLY A 12 2.87 10.73 45.61
N THR A 13 2.77 9.69 46.45
CA THR A 13 3.01 8.29 46.05
C THR A 13 1.95 7.77 45.08
N LEU A 14 0.67 8.12 45.31
CA LEU A 14 -0.42 7.76 44.41
C LEU A 14 -0.27 8.43 43.03
N PHE A 15 0.17 9.69 43.01
CA PHE A 15 0.40 10.44 41.78
C PHE A 15 1.60 9.89 40.99
N ALA A 16 2.69 9.54 41.68
CA ALA A 16 3.85 8.88 41.05
C ALA A 16 3.49 7.52 40.45
N PHE A 17 2.64 6.75 41.14
CA PHE A 17 2.15 5.47 40.63
C PHE A 17 1.25 5.65 39.39
N ALA A 18 0.32 6.61 39.42
CA ALA A 18 -0.53 6.93 38.28
C ALA A 18 0.28 7.43 37.06
N ALA A 19 1.27 8.30 37.29
CA ALA A 19 2.18 8.76 36.25
C ALA A 19 3.02 7.61 35.66
N GLY A 20 3.49 6.68 36.50
CA GLY A 20 4.19 5.47 36.07
C GLY A 20 3.32 4.55 35.19
N ILE A 21 2.05 4.37 35.55
CA ILE A 21 1.09 3.61 34.72
C ILE A 21 0.86 4.30 33.37
N LEU A 22 0.68 5.62 33.37
CA LEU A 22 0.46 6.39 32.15
C LEU A 22 1.67 6.30 31.21
N ALA A 23 2.89 6.45 31.75
CA ALA A 23 4.13 6.31 31.00
C ALA A 23 4.32 4.88 30.43
N CYS A 24 3.98 3.84 31.21
CA CYS A 24 4.00 2.46 30.72
C CYS A 24 2.98 2.24 29.60
N LYS A 25 1.77 2.80 29.71
CA LYS A 25 0.76 2.72 28.65
C LYS A 25 1.24 3.40 27.37
N GLU A 26 1.79 4.61 27.47
CA GLU A 26 2.34 5.34 26.32
C GLU A 26 3.54 4.61 25.69
N LEU A 27 4.41 4.01 26.52
CA LEU A 27 5.54 3.23 26.03
C LEU A 27 5.09 1.96 25.31
N ILE A 28 4.09 1.26 25.85
CA ILE A 28 3.49 0.10 25.19
C ILE A 28 2.84 0.53 23.87
N GLU A 29 2.04 1.59 23.89
CA GLU A 29 1.41 2.12 22.68
C GLU A 29 2.45 2.55 21.64
N TYR A 30 3.54 3.18 22.05
CA TYR A 30 4.66 3.55 21.19
C TYR A 30 5.37 2.34 20.58
N ILE A 31 5.69 1.32 21.40
CA ILE A 31 6.35 0.08 20.93
C ILE A 31 5.44 -0.68 19.97
N PHE A 32 4.14 -0.80 20.27
CA PHE A 32 3.19 -1.51 19.43
C PHE A 32 2.84 -0.75 18.14
N THR A 33 2.70 0.57 18.19
CA THR A 33 2.35 1.38 17.01
C THR A 33 3.53 1.66 16.09
N LYS A 34 4.73 1.92 16.62
CA LYS A 34 5.91 2.28 15.82
C LYS A 34 6.84 1.11 15.51
N ASN A 35 6.99 0.12 16.40
CA ASN A 35 7.99 -0.95 16.25
C ASN A 35 7.42 -2.32 15.86
N LEU A 36 6.15 -2.63 16.08
CA LEU A 36 5.60 -3.92 15.62
C LEU A 36 5.39 -4.06 14.09
N PRO A 37 5.13 -2.99 13.31
CA PRO A 37 4.92 -3.12 11.87
C PRO A 37 6.11 -3.73 11.13
N TRP A 38 7.36 -3.39 11.46
CA TRP A 38 8.54 -3.96 10.79
C TRP A 38 8.73 -5.45 11.11
N LEU A 39 8.47 -5.87 12.35
CA LEU A 39 8.47 -7.29 12.75
C LEU A 39 7.43 -8.09 11.97
N SER A 40 6.19 -7.59 11.90
CA SER A 40 5.14 -8.23 11.11
C SER A 40 5.47 -8.29 9.61
N ARG A 41 6.17 -7.29 9.08
CA ARG A 41 6.65 -7.28 7.68
C ARG A 41 7.73 -8.33 7.47
N LEU A 42 8.70 -8.44 8.37
CA LEU A 42 9.74 -9.47 8.29
C LEU A 42 9.15 -10.88 8.38
N ALA A 43 8.24 -11.12 9.33
CA ALA A 43 7.57 -12.41 9.47
C ALA A 43 6.79 -12.77 8.19
N ARG A 44 5.98 -11.85 7.65
CA ARG A 44 5.27 -12.05 6.38
C ARG A 44 6.22 -12.32 5.22
N ASN A 45 7.30 -11.55 5.10
CA ASN A 45 8.31 -11.75 4.05
C ASN A 45 9.01 -13.10 4.20
N GLY A 46 9.29 -13.56 5.43
CA GLY A 46 9.83 -14.88 5.71
C GLY A 46 8.89 -16.00 5.24
N VAL A 47 7.60 -15.91 5.60
CA VAL A 47 6.57 -16.87 5.16
C VAL A 47 6.44 -16.87 3.62
N ARG A 48 6.38 -15.70 2.99
CA ARG A 48 6.32 -15.56 1.52
C ARG A 48 7.56 -16.15 0.85
N ARG A 49 8.75 -15.95 1.41
CA ARG A 49 10.00 -16.52 0.90
C ARG A 49 9.99 -18.04 0.99
N ILE A 50 9.55 -18.62 2.11
CA ILE A 50 9.39 -20.07 2.24
C ILE A 50 8.41 -20.60 1.18
N LYS A 51 7.25 -19.95 1.02
CA LYS A 51 6.26 -20.30 -0.02
C LYS A 51 6.87 -20.22 -1.44
N ARG A 52 7.73 -19.22 -1.71
CA ARG A 52 8.44 -19.08 -2.99
C ARG A 52 9.50 -20.14 -3.24
N VAL A 53 10.19 -20.64 -2.20
CA VAL A 53 11.16 -21.75 -2.35
C VAL A 53 10.50 -23.03 -2.89
N PHE A 54 9.23 -23.27 -2.54
CA PHE A 54 8.46 -24.39 -3.08
C PHE A 54 7.81 -24.10 -4.44
N ARG A 55 7.96 -22.88 -4.98
CA ARG A 55 7.39 -22.45 -6.26
C ARG A 55 8.48 -22.40 -7.32
N ASN A 56 8.16 -22.76 -8.57
CA ASN A 56 9.16 -22.84 -9.64
C ASN A 56 9.68 -21.44 -10.04
N PRO A 57 10.95 -21.08 -9.78
CA PRO A 57 11.49 -19.74 -10.02
C PRO A 57 11.53 -19.36 -11.51
N SER A 58 11.68 -20.36 -12.41
CA SER A 58 11.72 -20.14 -13.86
C SER A 58 10.43 -19.55 -14.45
N LYS A 59 9.32 -19.57 -13.70
CA LYS A 59 8.05 -18.93 -14.08
C LYS A 59 7.92 -17.47 -13.62
N GLU A 60 8.83 -16.98 -12.77
CA GLU A 60 8.71 -15.67 -12.12
C GLU A 60 9.50 -14.55 -12.82
N ASP A 61 10.60 -14.86 -13.50
CA ASP A 61 11.31 -13.88 -14.34
C ASP A 61 10.39 -13.41 -15.48
N GLY A 62 10.14 -12.10 -15.55
CA GLY A 62 9.24 -11.52 -16.56
C GLY A 62 7.74 -11.66 -16.24
N ARG A 63 7.34 -11.60 -14.96
CA ARG A 63 5.94 -11.33 -14.62
C ARG A 63 5.55 -9.90 -14.97
N PHE A 64 4.39 -9.79 -15.61
CA PHE A 64 3.78 -8.55 -16.06
C PHE A 64 2.49 -8.38 -15.28
N LEU A 65 2.51 -7.45 -14.31
CA LEU A 65 1.49 -7.36 -13.27
C LEU A 65 0.65 -6.09 -13.43
N ALA A 66 -0.67 -6.22 -13.28
CA ALA A 66 -1.57 -5.11 -13.02
C ALA A 66 -2.02 -5.17 -11.55
N LEU A 67 -1.65 -4.18 -10.74
CA LEU A 67 -2.22 -4.01 -9.40
C LEU A 67 -3.52 -3.22 -9.52
N ASN A 68 -4.64 -3.83 -9.15
CA ASN A 68 -5.94 -3.21 -9.29
C ASN A 68 -6.46 -2.67 -7.95
N PHE A 69 -6.48 -1.34 -7.81
CA PHE A 69 -7.02 -0.63 -6.64
C PHE A 69 -8.40 -0.01 -6.92
N SER A 70 -9.01 -0.26 -8.09
CA SER A 70 -10.27 0.37 -8.47
C SER A 70 -11.48 -0.10 -7.67
N GLY A 71 -11.40 -1.28 -7.04
CA GLY A 71 -12.53 -1.95 -6.40
C GLY A 71 -13.48 -2.65 -7.39
N HIS A 72 -13.17 -2.66 -8.69
CA HIS A 72 -13.95 -3.30 -9.73
C HIS A 72 -13.11 -4.35 -10.48
N PRO A 73 -13.68 -5.50 -10.88
CA PRO A 73 -12.94 -6.48 -11.68
C PRO A 73 -12.42 -5.91 -12.99
N VAL A 74 -11.18 -6.24 -13.35
CA VAL A 74 -10.57 -5.83 -14.63
C VAL A 74 -11.11 -6.72 -15.75
N LEU A 75 -11.86 -6.13 -16.66
CA LEU A 75 -12.53 -6.88 -17.73
C LEU A 75 -11.53 -7.39 -18.78
N PRO A 76 -11.84 -8.48 -19.51
CA PRO A 76 -10.92 -9.03 -20.52
C PRO A 76 -10.51 -8.03 -21.60
N GLY A 77 -11.41 -7.14 -22.04
CA GLY A 77 -11.06 -6.08 -23.01
C GLY A 77 -10.06 -5.08 -22.43
N GLN A 78 -10.20 -4.73 -21.16
CA GLN A 78 -9.26 -3.88 -20.45
C GLN A 78 -7.89 -4.55 -20.28
N GLN A 79 -7.86 -5.82 -19.89
CA GLN A 79 -6.60 -6.57 -19.76
C GLN A 79 -5.84 -6.61 -21.08
N LYS A 80 -6.54 -6.90 -22.19
CA LYS A 80 -5.96 -6.92 -23.53
C LYS A 80 -5.46 -5.54 -23.97
N ALA A 81 -6.21 -4.48 -23.66
CA ALA A 81 -5.79 -3.12 -23.97
C ALA A 81 -4.52 -2.71 -23.20
N ILE A 82 -4.40 -3.11 -21.94
CA ILE A 82 -3.19 -2.90 -21.12
C ILE A 82 -2.01 -3.67 -21.73
N GLN A 83 -2.19 -4.96 -22.04
CA GLN A 83 -1.14 -5.77 -22.68
C GLN A 83 -0.63 -5.14 -23.97
N ASN A 84 -1.54 -4.71 -24.84
CA ASN A 84 -1.18 -4.07 -26.11
C ASN A 84 -0.43 -2.75 -25.89
N SER A 85 -0.88 -1.92 -24.95
CA SER A 85 -0.28 -0.61 -24.68
C SER A 85 1.12 -0.74 -24.07
N MET A 86 1.33 -1.79 -23.27
CA MET A 86 2.60 -2.06 -22.59
C MET A 86 3.55 -2.95 -23.40
N GLY A 87 3.10 -3.56 -24.50
CA GLY A 87 3.86 -4.56 -25.24
C GLY A 87 4.09 -5.86 -24.46
N TRP A 88 3.17 -6.21 -23.55
CA TRP A 88 3.33 -7.36 -22.66
C TRP A 88 2.69 -8.64 -23.23
N PRO A 89 3.41 -9.78 -23.26
CA PRO A 89 2.89 -11.04 -23.82
C PRO A 89 1.77 -11.66 -22.98
N LYS A 90 1.77 -11.41 -21.67
CA LYS A 90 0.76 -11.85 -20.71
C LYS A 90 0.51 -10.74 -19.70
N LEU A 91 -0.65 -10.76 -19.04
CA LEU A 91 -0.95 -9.89 -17.91
C LEU A 91 -1.55 -10.72 -16.80
N GLU A 92 -0.99 -10.57 -15.61
CA GLU A 92 -1.57 -11.10 -14.38
C GLU A 92 -2.14 -9.93 -13.58
N VAL A 93 -3.41 -10.03 -13.21
CA VAL A 93 -4.10 -9.02 -12.41
C VAL A 93 -4.06 -9.45 -10.95
N ILE A 94 -3.56 -8.57 -10.08
CA ILE A 94 -3.65 -8.72 -8.63
C ILE A 94 -4.71 -7.72 -8.15
N ASP A 95 -5.89 -8.23 -7.82
CA ASP A 95 -6.95 -7.44 -7.23
C ASP A 95 -6.64 -7.10 -5.78
N VAL A 96 -6.55 -5.80 -5.47
CA VAL A 96 -6.36 -5.31 -4.10
C VAL A 96 -7.73 -4.96 -3.54
N PRO A 97 -8.25 -5.72 -2.56
CA PRO A 97 -9.58 -5.48 -2.04
C PRO A 97 -9.59 -4.17 -1.25
N MET A 98 -10.22 -3.13 -1.80
CA MET A 98 -10.27 -1.81 -1.15
C MET A 98 -11.31 -1.77 -0.03
N GLY A 99 -12.53 -2.25 -0.28
CA GLY A 99 -13.64 -2.18 0.67
C GLY A 99 -14.07 -0.74 0.98
N THR A 100 -14.93 -0.58 1.99
CA THR A 100 -15.27 0.74 2.55
C THR A 100 -14.13 1.24 3.41
N ILE A 101 -13.78 2.52 3.26
CA ILE A 101 -12.67 3.14 3.97
C ILE A 101 -13.23 4.25 4.85
N ALA A 102 -13.00 4.13 6.15
CA ALA A 102 -13.37 5.16 7.11
C ALA A 102 -12.42 6.37 6.96
N GLU A 103 -12.99 7.57 7.05
CA GLU A 103 -12.25 8.83 7.02
C GLU A 103 -11.91 9.30 8.44
N ASP A 104 -11.11 8.48 9.12
CA ASP A 104 -10.67 8.70 10.50
C ASP A 104 -9.14 8.87 10.59
N GLU A 105 -8.60 8.95 11.81
CA GLU A 105 -7.16 9.08 12.07
C GLU A 105 -6.31 7.92 11.51
N ASN A 106 -6.92 6.79 11.14
CA ASN A 106 -6.25 5.63 10.57
C ASN A 106 -6.22 5.63 9.03
N PHE A 107 -6.75 6.65 8.37
CA PHE A 107 -6.86 6.71 6.91
C PHE A 107 -5.55 6.37 6.18
N LEU A 108 -4.42 6.98 6.57
CA LEU A 108 -3.11 6.71 5.97
C LEU A 108 -2.61 5.28 6.25
N LYS A 109 -2.88 4.76 7.44
CA LYS A 109 -2.51 3.40 7.84
C LYS A 109 -3.19 2.37 6.95
N ILE A 110 -4.42 2.64 6.49
CA ILE A 110 -5.14 1.77 5.56
C ILE A 110 -4.35 1.64 4.25
N ALA A 111 -3.88 2.73 3.65
CA ALA A 111 -3.09 2.68 2.41
C ALA A 111 -1.84 1.79 2.57
N ILE A 112 -1.09 1.96 3.66
CA ILE A 112 0.08 1.15 4.00
C ILE A 112 -0.29 -0.33 4.10
N LEU A 113 -1.36 -0.64 4.83
CA LEU A 113 -1.83 -2.02 5.03
C LEU A 113 -2.29 -2.67 3.72
N LYS A 114 -2.94 -1.92 2.81
CA LYS A 114 -3.34 -2.42 1.49
C LYS A 114 -2.12 -2.79 0.65
N VAL A 115 -1.09 -1.94 0.59
CA VAL A 115 0.14 -2.25 -0.16
C VAL A 115 0.92 -3.39 0.50
N ASP A 116 0.99 -3.44 1.84
CA ASP A 116 1.62 -4.55 2.58
C ASP A 116 0.94 -5.89 2.33
N GLY A 117 -0.38 -5.89 2.10
CA GLY A 117 -1.17 -7.09 1.83
C GLY A 117 -0.85 -7.76 0.49
N ILE A 118 -0.25 -7.04 -0.46
CA ILE A 118 0.09 -7.54 -1.78
C ILE A 118 1.19 -8.60 -1.67
N ASP A 119 0.97 -9.77 -2.29
CA ASP A 119 1.87 -10.94 -2.23
C ASP A 119 3.10 -10.76 -3.14
N LEU A 120 3.92 -9.75 -2.82
CA LEU A 120 5.21 -9.45 -3.44
C LEU A 120 6.26 -9.26 -2.34
N LEU A 121 7.43 -9.89 -2.50
CA LEU A 121 8.61 -9.63 -1.69
C LEU A 121 9.34 -8.37 -2.17
N PRO A 122 10.25 -7.81 -1.35
CA PRO A 122 11.01 -6.62 -1.70
C PRO A 122 11.75 -6.69 -3.05
N ASP A 123 12.35 -7.83 -3.39
CA ASP A 123 13.01 -8.04 -4.69
C ASP A 123 12.04 -7.99 -5.87
N GLU A 124 10.85 -8.58 -5.73
CA GLU A 124 9.82 -8.58 -6.78
C GLU A 124 9.25 -7.20 -7.05
N TRP A 125 9.11 -6.37 -6.01
CA TRP A 125 8.73 -4.98 -6.20
C TRP A 125 9.70 -4.25 -7.13
N GLN A 126 10.99 -4.57 -7.09
CA GLN A 126 11.99 -3.86 -7.89
C GLN A 126 12.24 -4.49 -9.27
N THR A 127 11.93 -5.77 -9.45
CA THR A 127 12.26 -6.51 -10.68
C THR A 127 11.08 -6.76 -11.60
N PHE A 128 9.85 -6.86 -11.07
CA PHE A 128 8.69 -7.17 -11.90
C PHE A 128 8.19 -5.95 -12.68
N SER A 129 7.73 -6.21 -13.92
CA SER A 129 7.10 -5.18 -14.75
C SER A 129 5.67 -4.97 -14.28
N LEU A 130 5.33 -3.73 -13.90
CA LEU A 130 4.15 -3.48 -13.10
C LEU A 130 3.44 -2.18 -13.51
N VAL A 131 2.12 -2.28 -13.68
CA VAL A 131 1.21 -1.18 -13.98
C VAL A 131 0.11 -1.15 -12.93
N VAL A 132 -0.43 0.02 -12.63
CA VAL A 132 -1.41 0.19 -11.55
C VAL A 132 -2.72 0.76 -12.08
N ILE A 133 -3.83 0.17 -11.67
CA ILE A 133 -5.17 0.70 -11.94
C ILE A 133 -5.58 1.47 -10.67
N PRO A 134 -5.77 2.80 -10.76
CA PRO A 134 -5.89 3.65 -9.60
C PRO A 134 -7.21 3.42 -8.85
N SER A 135 -7.20 3.75 -7.55
CA SER A 135 -8.43 3.91 -6.79
C SER A 135 -9.19 5.15 -7.28
N GLY A 136 -10.52 5.07 -7.35
CA GLY A 136 -11.36 6.22 -7.68
C GLY A 136 -11.36 7.31 -6.61
N TYR A 137 -10.87 7.02 -5.39
CA TYR A 137 -10.81 8.00 -4.31
C TYR A 137 -9.44 8.69 -4.24
N SER A 138 -9.37 9.93 -4.74
CA SER A 138 -8.11 10.67 -4.95
C SER A 138 -7.19 10.81 -3.72
N PRO A 139 -7.70 11.12 -2.51
CA PRO A 139 -6.84 11.21 -1.31
C PRO A 139 -6.16 9.88 -1.00
N LEU A 140 -6.92 8.78 -1.10
CA LEU A 140 -6.39 7.44 -0.87
C LEU A 140 -5.40 7.03 -1.95
N TRP A 141 -5.73 7.31 -3.21
CA TRP A 141 -4.84 7.04 -4.33
C TRP A 141 -3.48 7.73 -4.16
N SER A 142 -3.48 8.96 -3.66
CA SER A 142 -2.24 9.71 -3.38
C SER A 142 -1.36 9.00 -2.33
N ALA A 143 -1.97 8.49 -1.26
CA ALA A 143 -1.26 7.71 -0.25
C ALA A 143 -0.73 6.36 -0.78
N LEU A 144 -1.55 5.63 -1.54
CA LEU A 144 -1.15 4.38 -2.19
C LEU A 144 0.02 4.59 -3.16
N LEU A 145 -0.05 5.63 -3.98
CA LEU A 145 0.98 5.99 -4.94
C LEU A 145 2.31 6.29 -4.25
N ALA A 146 2.29 7.01 -3.12
CA ALA A 146 3.48 7.31 -2.33
C ALA A 146 4.12 6.03 -1.73
N GLU A 147 3.31 5.12 -1.17
CA GLU A 147 3.80 3.83 -0.64
C GLU A 147 4.42 2.96 -1.74
N MET A 148 3.76 2.84 -2.89
CA MET A 148 4.31 2.10 -4.02
C MET A 148 5.60 2.73 -4.54
N HIS A 149 5.64 4.06 -4.67
CA HIS A 149 6.84 4.78 -5.08
C HIS A 149 8.04 4.47 -4.19
N GLY A 150 7.83 4.39 -2.87
CA GLY A 150 8.88 4.04 -1.91
C GLY A 150 9.42 2.62 -2.08
N ARG A 151 8.58 1.65 -2.50
CA ARG A 151 8.98 0.25 -2.71
C ARG A 151 9.66 0.02 -4.06
N LEU A 152 9.13 0.67 -5.09
CA LEU A 152 9.63 0.58 -6.47
C LEU A 152 10.92 1.40 -6.67
N GLY A 153 11.11 2.48 -5.90
CA GLY A 153 12.17 3.47 -6.13
C GLY A 153 11.88 4.44 -7.29
N HIS A 154 10.74 4.28 -7.97
CA HIS A 154 10.26 5.14 -9.04
C HIS A 154 8.72 5.16 -9.06
N PHE A 155 8.11 6.09 -9.81
CA PHE A 155 6.65 6.07 -9.96
C PHE A 155 6.22 4.88 -10.85
N PRO A 156 5.15 4.17 -10.50
CA PRO A 156 4.58 3.16 -11.39
C PRO A 156 3.89 3.82 -12.60
N ASP A 157 3.72 3.05 -13.67
CA ASP A 157 2.86 3.42 -14.80
C ASP A 157 1.39 3.25 -14.41
N VAL A 158 0.53 4.23 -14.72
CA VAL A 158 -0.86 4.26 -14.25
C VAL A 158 -1.84 4.08 -15.41
N VAL A 159 -2.76 3.13 -15.29
CA VAL A 159 -3.85 2.95 -16.26
C VAL A 159 -4.87 4.06 -16.10
N ARG A 160 -5.10 4.85 -17.14
CA ARG A 160 -6.24 5.77 -17.17
C ARG A 160 -7.42 5.10 -17.86
N ILE A 161 -8.52 4.95 -17.14
CA ILE A 161 -9.79 4.47 -17.70
C ILE A 161 -10.71 5.64 -18.05
N ARG A 162 -11.58 5.43 -19.03
CA ARG A 162 -12.63 6.38 -19.43
C ARG A 162 -13.94 5.66 -19.74
N PRO A 163 -15.09 6.34 -19.65
CA PRO A 163 -16.35 5.79 -20.16
C PRO A 163 -16.22 5.38 -21.62
N ALA A 164 -16.77 4.20 -21.93
CA ALA A 164 -16.93 3.76 -23.29
C ALA A 164 -18.12 4.47 -23.96
N PRO A 165 -18.09 4.66 -25.29
CA PRO A 165 -19.24 5.03 -26.09
C PRO A 165 -20.49 4.20 -25.75
N GLN A 166 -21.67 4.81 -25.90
CA GLN A 166 -22.93 4.11 -25.72
C GLN A 166 -23.03 2.90 -26.67
N GLY A 167 -23.52 1.78 -26.14
CA GLY A 167 -23.68 0.52 -26.88
C GLY A 167 -22.52 -0.46 -26.77
N GLU A 168 -21.38 -0.09 -26.19
CA GLU A 168 -20.30 -1.05 -25.90
C GLU A 168 -20.66 -1.95 -24.70
N LYS A 169 -20.23 -3.23 -24.75
CA LYS A 169 -20.44 -4.20 -23.67
C LYS A 169 -19.71 -3.80 -22.38
N GLU A 170 -18.52 -3.23 -22.51
CA GLU A 170 -17.73 -2.73 -21.39
C GLU A 170 -18.04 -1.25 -21.19
N LYS A 171 -18.50 -0.85 -19.99
CA LYS A 171 -18.84 0.55 -19.69
C LYS A 171 -17.63 1.47 -19.60
N PHE A 172 -16.46 0.90 -19.32
CA PHE A 172 -15.20 1.63 -19.17
C PHE A 172 -14.11 0.93 -19.96
N LYS A 173 -13.26 1.71 -20.62
CA LYS A 173 -12.12 1.22 -21.38
C LYS A 173 -10.84 1.93 -21.00
N VAL A 174 -9.72 1.25 -21.22
CA VAL A 174 -8.38 1.84 -21.09
C VAL A 174 -8.22 2.93 -22.14
N ALA A 175 -7.96 4.14 -21.69
CA ALA A 175 -7.74 5.30 -22.54
C ALA A 175 -6.27 5.41 -22.94
N GLU A 176 -5.38 5.30 -21.96
CA GLU A 176 -3.93 5.38 -22.11
C GLU A 176 -3.23 4.85 -20.86
N ILE A 177 -1.92 4.65 -20.97
CA ILE A 177 -1.03 4.40 -19.84
C ILE A 177 -0.25 5.68 -19.56
N LEU A 178 -0.31 6.17 -18.33
CA LEU A 178 0.38 7.37 -17.89
C LEU A 178 1.77 6.99 -17.36
N ASP A 179 2.82 7.42 -18.06
CA ASP A 179 4.20 7.32 -17.56
C ASP A 179 4.49 8.47 -16.58
N LEU A 180 4.25 8.21 -15.30
CA LEU A 180 4.51 9.17 -14.23
C LEU A 180 6.01 9.44 -14.03
N ARG A 181 6.90 8.54 -14.46
CA ARG A 181 8.34 8.76 -14.39
C ARG A 181 8.74 9.84 -15.38
N ASP A 182 8.33 9.69 -16.63
CA ASP A 182 8.61 10.65 -17.70
C ASP A 182 8.04 12.04 -17.36
N ILE A 183 6.80 12.10 -16.85
CA ILE A 183 6.20 13.36 -16.36
C ILE A 183 7.10 14.00 -15.29
N ARG A 184 7.57 13.24 -14.30
CA ARG A 184 8.48 13.73 -13.26
C ARG A 184 9.83 14.18 -13.85
N HIS A 185 10.39 13.44 -14.79
CA HIS A 185 11.66 13.78 -15.44
C HIS A 185 11.55 15.09 -16.23
N LYS A 186 10.51 15.25 -17.05
CA LYS A 186 10.21 16.49 -17.78
C LYS A 186 9.92 17.67 -16.85
N ALA A 187 9.34 17.44 -15.68
CA ALA A 187 9.14 18.51 -14.70
C ALA A 187 10.46 18.98 -14.07
N ARG A 188 11.47 18.10 -13.93
CA ARG A 188 12.78 18.48 -13.37
C ARG A 188 13.63 19.32 -14.31
N THR A 189 13.49 19.16 -15.62
CA THR A 189 14.25 19.94 -16.61
C THR A 189 13.79 21.40 -16.72
N LYS A 190 12.64 21.75 -16.13
CA LYS A 190 12.03 23.09 -16.16
C LYS A 190 12.35 23.93 -14.90
N ARG A 191 13.21 23.45 -14.03
CA ARG A 191 13.60 24.13 -12.79
C ARG A 191 14.72 25.13 -13.04
#